data_AF-A0AAD7J4Z9-F1
#
_entry.id   AF-A0AAD7J4Z9-F1
#
_cell.length_a   1.000
_cell.length_b   1.000
_cell.length_c   1.000
_cell.angle_alpha   90.00
_cell.angle_beta   90.00
_cell.angle_gamma   90.00
#
_symmetry.space_group_name_H-M   'P 1'
#
loop_
_entity.id
_entity.type
_entity.pdbx_description
1 polymer ?
#
loop_
_entity_poly.entity_id
_entity_poly.type
_entity_poly.pdbx_seq_one_letter_code
_entity_poly.pdbx_strand_id
1 'polypeptide(L)'
;MGTFWRSDHCQDCGKSADIPVDWDLRVRYCSECELTNTTKFDSDAPPRLVCDPSVDIRKLIAIRPPTFNPAFVNADLIAVTDAYEAMNAQERPAYQDGRHRMLIDTRIHARECREWAARLAQFKRAAVKAGRKQAIEDKLIALGWSEDSAKLYIADYGRRSRFSYREFVDKCEPLTDAEWAEIQPDLQELMATTRADAASQAAKAVLLADRTQAI
;
A
#
# COMPACT_ATOMS: atom_id res chain seq x y z
N MET A 1 -28.30 -7.39 -4.83
CA MET A 1 -26.84 -7.14 -5.00
C MET A 1 -26.42 -6.15 -3.93
N GLY A 2 -25.84 -6.63 -2.83
CA GLY A 2 -25.62 -5.85 -1.61
C GLY A 2 -24.34 -5.00 -1.68
N THR A 3 -24.47 -3.74 -1.26
CA THR A 3 -23.40 -2.74 -1.06
C THR A 3 -22.53 -3.05 0.17
N PHE A 4 -22.00 -4.27 0.27
CA PHE A 4 -21.44 -4.79 1.53
C PHE A 4 -19.94 -4.52 1.75
N TRP A 5 -19.25 -3.83 0.85
CA TRP A 5 -17.77 -3.73 0.89
C TRP A 5 -17.22 -2.36 1.34
N ARG A 6 -18.05 -1.50 1.94
CA ARG A 6 -17.65 -0.15 2.42
C ARG A 6 -17.76 0.05 3.94
N SER A 7 -17.86 -1.01 4.74
CA SER A 7 -17.81 -0.82 6.19
C SER A 7 -16.35 -0.84 6.66
N ASP A 8 -15.85 0.29 7.16
CA ASP A 8 -14.61 0.40 7.92
C ASP A 8 -14.82 -0.11 9.37
N HIS A 9 -15.53 -1.23 9.48
CA HIS A 9 -16.04 -1.78 10.73
C HIS A 9 -15.70 -3.26 10.82
N CYS A 10 -15.51 -3.72 12.06
CA CYS A 10 -15.39 -5.14 12.34
C CYS A 10 -16.70 -5.85 11.97
N GLN A 11 -16.61 -6.93 11.20
CA GLN A 11 -17.75 -7.73 10.74
C GLN A 11 -18.50 -8.39 11.90
N ASP A 12 -17.82 -8.65 13.02
CA ASP A 12 -18.40 -9.31 14.20
C ASP A 12 -18.98 -8.29 15.19
N CYS A 13 -18.13 -7.44 15.77
CA CYS A 13 -18.56 -6.50 16.81
C CYS A 13 -19.07 -5.13 16.31
N GLY A 14 -18.96 -4.84 15.01
CA GLY A 14 -19.40 -3.57 14.41
C GLY A 14 -18.56 -2.34 14.79
N LYS A 15 -17.55 -2.47 15.67
CA LYS A 15 -16.68 -1.35 16.06
C LYS A 15 -15.99 -0.79 14.82
N SER A 16 -16.06 0.54 14.67
CA SER A 16 -15.30 1.26 13.65
C SER A 16 -13.83 1.28 14.04
N ALA A 17 -13.01 0.65 13.22
CA ALA A 17 -11.58 0.77 13.26
C ALA A 17 -11.12 0.63 11.82
N ASP A 18 -10.06 1.32 11.43
CA ASP A 18 -9.41 1.20 10.12
C ASP A 18 -8.82 -0.22 9.96
N ILE A 19 -9.71 -1.20 9.87
CA ILE A 19 -9.43 -2.63 9.91
C ILE A 19 -9.21 -3.07 8.48
N PRO A 20 -8.01 -3.56 8.13
CA PRO A 20 -7.76 -4.09 6.81
C PRO A 20 -8.62 -5.34 6.56
N VAL A 21 -9.04 -5.54 5.32
CA VAL A 21 -9.67 -6.81 4.92
C VAL A 21 -8.60 -7.90 4.90
N ASP A 22 -8.88 -9.01 5.54
CA ASP A 22 -8.21 -10.27 5.24
C ASP A 22 -8.85 -10.84 3.98
N TRP A 23 -8.23 -10.62 2.82
CA TRP A 23 -8.77 -11.04 1.53
C TRP A 23 -8.80 -12.57 1.36
N ASP A 24 -7.91 -13.31 2.03
CA ASP A 24 -7.88 -14.77 1.93
C ASP A 24 -9.04 -15.38 2.72
N LEU A 25 -9.32 -14.83 3.90
CA LEU A 25 -10.43 -15.25 4.75
C LEU A 25 -11.76 -14.56 4.42
N ARG A 26 -11.72 -13.47 3.63
CA ARG A 26 -12.85 -12.61 3.26
C ARG A 26 -13.58 -12.01 4.47
N VAL A 27 -12.82 -11.61 5.49
CA VAL A 27 -13.36 -11.03 6.73
C VAL A 27 -12.65 -9.73 7.10
N ARG A 28 -13.32 -8.93 7.92
CA ARG A 28 -12.71 -7.79 8.65
C ARG A 28 -12.93 -8.01 10.13
N TYR A 29 -11.89 -8.38 10.87
CA TYR A 29 -11.96 -8.50 12.32
C TYR A 29 -11.03 -7.49 12.98
N CYS A 30 -11.50 -6.84 14.05
CA CYS A 30 -10.58 -6.19 14.97
C CYS A 30 -9.72 -7.25 15.66
N SER A 31 -8.61 -6.84 16.27
CA SER A 31 -7.68 -7.76 16.96
C SER A 31 -8.36 -8.64 18.01
N GLU A 32 -9.34 -8.10 18.76
CA GLU A 32 -10.12 -8.88 19.75
C GLU A 32 -10.97 -9.97 19.07
N CYS A 33 -11.76 -9.58 18.07
CA CYS A 33 -12.64 -10.51 17.35
C CYS A 33 -11.85 -11.53 16.52
N GLU A 34 -10.66 -11.19 16.03
CA GLU A 34 -9.80 -12.13 15.30
C GLU A 34 -9.40 -13.31 16.20
N LEU A 35 -9.06 -13.04 17.47
CA LEU A 35 -8.70 -14.08 18.43
C LEU A 35 -9.84 -15.05 18.74
N THR A 36 -11.09 -14.59 18.69
CA THR A 36 -12.27 -15.41 19.01
C THR A 36 -12.90 -16.07 17.80
N ASN A 37 -12.78 -15.45 16.63
CA ASN A 37 -13.44 -15.91 15.40
C ASN A 37 -12.51 -16.64 14.43
N THR A 38 -11.21 -16.72 14.73
CA THR A 38 -10.26 -17.52 13.96
C THR A 38 -9.57 -18.56 14.83
N THR A 39 -9.21 -19.69 14.22
CA THR A 39 -8.39 -20.71 14.85
C THR A 39 -7.13 -20.89 14.03
N LYS A 40 -5.99 -20.93 14.72
CA LYS A 40 -4.69 -21.16 14.11
C LYS A 40 -4.57 -22.63 13.73
N PHE A 41 -3.98 -22.91 12.58
CA PHE A 41 -3.81 -24.27 12.07
C PHE A 41 -2.92 -25.14 12.99
N ASP A 42 -2.04 -24.51 13.78
CA ASP A 42 -1.07 -25.20 14.65
C ASP A 42 -1.60 -25.50 16.07
N SER A 43 -2.86 -25.19 16.41
CA SER A 43 -3.38 -25.43 17.77
C SER A 43 -3.75 -26.90 18.02
N ASP A 44 -3.41 -27.41 19.22
CA ASP A 44 -3.47 -28.81 19.68
C ASP A 44 -4.84 -29.52 19.66
N ALA A 45 -5.91 -28.89 19.20
CA ALA A 45 -7.23 -29.50 19.12
C ALA A 45 -7.78 -29.45 17.68
N PRO A 46 -7.36 -30.37 16.82
CA PRO A 46 -7.96 -30.51 15.50
C PRO A 46 -9.46 -30.81 15.62
N PRO A 47 -10.32 -30.09 14.87
CA PRO A 47 -11.70 -30.52 14.62
C PRO A 47 -11.71 -31.96 14.12
N ARG A 48 -12.77 -32.75 14.36
CA ARG A 48 -12.85 -34.15 13.90
C ARG A 48 -12.51 -34.35 12.43
N LEU A 49 -12.82 -33.35 11.59
CA LEU A 49 -12.48 -33.32 10.16
C LEU A 49 -10.97 -33.42 9.88
N VAL A 50 -10.13 -32.92 10.80
CA VAL A 50 -8.66 -32.95 10.70
C VAL A 50 -8.09 -34.32 11.11
N CYS A 51 -8.88 -35.17 11.77
CA CYS A 51 -8.46 -36.52 12.15
C CYS A 51 -8.63 -37.56 11.03
N ASP A 52 -9.33 -37.25 9.94
CA ASP A 52 -9.44 -38.12 8.77
C ASP A 52 -8.25 -37.87 7.81
N PRO A 53 -7.29 -38.80 7.69
CA PRO A 53 -6.11 -38.60 6.86
C PRO A 53 -6.43 -38.55 5.35
N SER A 54 -7.64 -38.95 4.95
CA SER A 54 -8.10 -38.83 3.56
C SER A 54 -8.58 -37.40 3.21
N VAL A 55 -8.73 -36.53 4.21
CA VAL A 55 -9.30 -35.19 4.04
C VAL A 55 -8.22 -34.11 4.15
N ASP A 56 -7.87 -33.49 3.03
CA ASP A 56 -7.04 -32.28 3.05
C ASP A 56 -7.92 -31.04 3.34
N ILE A 57 -7.98 -30.63 4.60
CA ILE A 57 -8.76 -29.47 5.04
C ILE A 57 -8.38 -28.17 4.30
N ARG A 58 -7.14 -28.06 3.79
CA ARG A 58 -6.66 -26.90 3.00
C ARG A 58 -7.32 -26.79 1.63
N LYS A 59 -8.02 -27.84 1.21
CA LYS A 59 -8.87 -27.87 0.01
C LYS A 59 -10.34 -27.60 0.32
N LEU A 60 -10.73 -27.55 1.60
CA LEU A 60 -12.14 -27.39 1.99
C LEU A 60 -12.45 -26.05 2.61
N ILE A 61 -11.48 -25.44 3.31
CA ILE A 61 -11.64 -24.16 4.01
C ILE A 61 -10.58 -23.16 3.54
N ALA A 62 -10.97 -21.88 3.50
CA ALA A 62 -10.05 -20.79 3.23
C ALA A 62 -9.07 -20.65 4.40
N ILE A 63 -7.78 -20.60 4.07
CA ILE A 63 -6.71 -20.53 5.06
C ILE A 63 -5.81 -19.37 4.68
N ARG A 64 -5.49 -18.54 5.68
CA ARG A 64 -4.49 -17.49 5.56
C ARG A 64 -3.12 -18.12 5.23
N PRO A 65 -2.38 -17.61 4.24
CA PRO A 65 -1.10 -18.19 3.84
C PRO A 65 -0.09 -18.24 5.00
N PRO A 66 0.82 -19.23 5.00
CA PRO A 66 1.69 -19.56 6.14
C PRO A 66 2.66 -18.44 6.55
N THR A 67 2.89 -17.46 5.68
CA THR A 67 3.68 -16.26 6.01
C THR A 67 3.07 -15.42 7.12
N PHE A 68 1.80 -15.64 7.49
CA PHE A 68 1.03 -14.79 8.41
C PHE A 68 0.32 -15.53 9.54
N ASN A 69 0.90 -16.63 10.06
CA ASN A 69 0.29 -17.48 11.08
C ASN A 69 -1.02 -18.11 10.54
N PRO A 70 -0.95 -19.32 9.94
CA PRO A 70 -2.07 -19.91 9.20
C PRO A 70 -3.29 -20.04 10.10
N ALA A 71 -4.40 -19.48 9.64
CA ALA A 71 -5.65 -19.47 10.38
C ALA A 71 -6.83 -19.63 9.43
N PHE A 72 -7.95 -20.09 9.96
CA PHE A 72 -9.23 -20.17 9.26
C PHE A 72 -10.33 -19.56 10.13
N VAL A 73 -11.44 -19.19 9.50
CA VAL A 73 -12.61 -18.64 10.21
C VAL A 73 -13.36 -19.79 10.89
N ASN A 74 -13.67 -19.63 12.19
CA ASN A 74 -14.33 -20.66 13.00
C ASN A 74 -15.70 -21.05 12.43
N ALA A 75 -16.47 -20.05 11.95
CA ALA A 75 -17.76 -20.29 11.31
C ALA A 75 -17.64 -21.14 10.03
N ASP A 76 -16.62 -20.89 9.19
CA ASP A 76 -16.39 -21.68 7.97
C ASP A 76 -16.00 -23.11 8.30
N LEU A 77 -15.19 -23.31 9.35
CA LEU A 77 -14.83 -24.64 9.82
C LEU A 77 -16.06 -25.43 10.28
N ILE A 78 -16.89 -24.83 11.13
CA ILE A 78 -18.11 -25.48 11.64
C ILE A 78 -19.02 -25.85 10.48
N ALA A 79 -19.30 -24.90 9.57
CA ALA A 79 -20.18 -25.13 8.43
C ALA A 79 -19.67 -26.23 7.48
N VAL A 80 -18.35 -26.27 7.21
CA VAL A 80 -17.76 -27.33 6.38
C VAL A 80 -17.79 -28.68 7.09
N THR A 81 -17.56 -28.69 8.40
CA THR A 81 -17.59 -29.93 9.19
C THR A 81 -18.98 -30.53 9.22
N ASP A 82 -19.99 -29.73 9.56
CA ASP A 82 -21.39 -30.16 9.60
C ASP A 82 -21.86 -30.67 8.24
N ALA A 83 -21.53 -29.95 7.15
CA ALA A 83 -21.88 -30.36 5.80
C ALA A 83 -21.21 -31.68 5.40
N TYR A 84 -19.93 -31.86 5.76
CA TYR A 84 -19.18 -33.07 5.40
C TYR A 84 -19.63 -34.30 6.20
N GLU A 85 -19.95 -34.13 7.48
CA GLU A 85 -20.47 -35.20 8.34
C GLU A 85 -21.88 -35.64 7.96
N ALA A 86 -22.72 -34.71 7.46
CA ALA A 86 -24.06 -35.02 6.97
C ALA A 86 -24.08 -35.77 5.63
N MET A 87 -22.97 -35.76 4.87
CA MET A 87 -22.86 -36.40 3.56
C MET A 87 -22.45 -37.87 3.66
N ASN A 88 -23.02 -38.69 2.76
CA ASN A 88 -22.59 -40.08 2.61
C ASN A 88 -21.21 -40.16 1.90
N ALA A 89 -20.59 -41.33 1.95
CA ALA A 89 -19.25 -41.54 1.40
C ALA A 89 -19.16 -41.27 -0.12
N GLN A 90 -20.26 -41.50 -0.85
CA GLN A 90 -20.32 -41.31 -2.30
C GLN A 90 -20.37 -39.83 -2.72
N GLU A 91 -20.93 -38.96 -1.88
CA GLU A 91 -21.07 -37.51 -2.15
C GLU A 91 -19.81 -36.71 -1.84
N ARG A 92 -19.00 -37.19 -0.88
CA ARG A 92 -17.82 -36.47 -0.36
C ARG A 92 -16.81 -36.06 -1.45
N PRO A 93 -16.42 -36.91 -2.43
CA PRO A 93 -15.46 -36.50 -3.46
C PRO A 93 -15.95 -35.29 -4.26
N ALA A 94 -17.22 -35.30 -4.69
CA ALA A 94 -17.80 -34.19 -5.44
C ALA A 94 -17.87 -32.89 -4.61
N TYR A 95 -18.18 -33.00 -3.31
CA TYR A 95 -18.14 -31.87 -2.39
C TYR A 95 -16.72 -31.30 -2.24
N GLN A 96 -15.72 -32.16 -2.02
CA GLN A 96 -14.32 -31.76 -1.88
C GLN A 96 -13.82 -31.05 -3.15
N ASP A 97 -14.13 -31.57 -4.34
CA ASP A 97 -13.77 -30.95 -5.62
C ASP A 97 -14.49 -29.61 -5.84
N GLY A 98 -15.75 -29.50 -5.42
CA GLY A 98 -16.51 -28.25 -5.46
C GLY A 98 -15.90 -27.19 -4.56
N ARG A 99 -15.60 -27.54 -3.30
CA ARG A 99 -14.94 -26.63 -2.35
C ARG A 99 -13.54 -26.24 -2.81
N HIS A 100 -12.76 -27.18 -3.33
CA HIS A 100 -11.41 -26.90 -3.79
C HIS A 100 -11.39 -25.86 -4.91
N ARG A 101 -12.29 -26.01 -5.90
CA ARG A 101 -12.46 -25.03 -6.98
C ARG A 101 -12.84 -23.65 -6.44
N MET A 102 -13.84 -23.60 -5.55
CA MET A 102 -14.25 -22.35 -4.89
C MET A 102 -13.09 -21.66 -4.15
N LEU A 103 -12.20 -22.42 -3.50
CA LEU A 103 -11.04 -21.86 -2.82
C LEU A 103 -9.97 -21.36 -3.78
N ILE A 104 -9.77 -22.03 -4.92
CA ILE A 104 -8.87 -21.54 -5.98
C ILE A 104 -9.36 -20.17 -6.46
N ASP A 105 -10.65 -20.06 -6.78
CA ASP A 105 -11.26 -18.80 -7.22
C ASP A 105 -11.12 -17.70 -6.14
N THR A 106 -11.36 -18.07 -4.87
CA THR A 106 -11.18 -17.16 -3.73
C THR A 106 -9.75 -16.64 -3.62
N ARG A 107 -8.74 -17.51 -3.81
CA ARG A 107 -7.32 -17.11 -3.76
C ARG A 107 -6.93 -16.21 -4.93
N ILE A 108 -7.43 -16.49 -6.13
CA ILE A 108 -7.22 -15.63 -7.31
C ILE A 108 -7.79 -14.24 -7.02
N HIS A 109 -9.04 -14.18 -6.56
CA HIS A 109 -9.68 -12.92 -6.22
C HIS A 109 -8.95 -12.16 -5.11
N ALA A 110 -8.52 -12.86 -4.04
CA ALA A 110 -7.77 -12.26 -2.95
C ALA A 110 -6.45 -11.62 -3.42
N ARG A 111 -5.75 -12.26 -4.38
CA ARG A 111 -4.56 -11.68 -5.02
C ARG A 111 -4.91 -10.41 -5.79
N GLU A 112 -5.94 -10.44 -6.64
CA GLU A 112 -6.37 -9.27 -7.41
C GLU A 112 -6.75 -8.10 -6.50
N CYS A 113 -7.46 -8.36 -5.40
CA CYS A 113 -7.81 -7.36 -4.40
C CYS A 113 -6.58 -6.73 -3.75
N ARG A 114 -5.56 -7.54 -3.39
CA ARG A 114 -4.29 -7.03 -2.83
C ARG A 114 -3.55 -6.15 -3.84
N GLU A 115 -3.43 -6.59 -5.08
CA GLU A 115 -2.78 -5.81 -6.14
C GLU A 115 -3.51 -4.50 -6.42
N TRP A 116 -4.84 -4.54 -6.45
CA TRP A 116 -5.67 -3.34 -6.57
C TRP A 116 -5.45 -2.39 -5.38
N ALA A 117 -5.49 -2.89 -4.15
CA ALA A 117 -5.29 -2.07 -2.95
C ALA A 117 -3.89 -1.45 -2.91
N ALA A 118 -2.85 -2.19 -3.31
CA ALA A 118 -1.49 -1.68 -3.42
C ALA A 118 -1.37 -0.57 -4.47
N ARG A 119 -1.98 -0.75 -5.66
CA ARG A 119 -2.03 0.30 -6.70
C ARG A 119 -2.76 1.54 -6.19
N LEU A 120 -3.91 1.36 -5.54
CA LEU A 120 -4.66 2.49 -4.97
C LEU A 120 -3.84 3.25 -3.91
N ALA A 121 -3.14 2.55 -3.03
CA ALA A 121 -2.24 3.16 -2.05
C ALA A 121 -1.10 3.94 -2.72
N GLN A 122 -0.51 3.40 -3.79
CA GLN A 122 0.50 4.09 -4.59
C GLN A 122 -0.05 5.36 -5.24
N PHE A 123 -1.25 5.32 -5.84
CA PHE A 123 -1.89 6.50 -6.41
C PHE A 123 -2.18 7.56 -5.35
N LYS A 124 -2.69 7.17 -4.18
CA LYS A 124 -2.91 8.09 -3.06
C LYS A 124 -1.62 8.76 -2.60
N ARG A 125 -0.54 7.97 -2.43
CA ARG A 125 0.79 8.51 -2.07
C ARG A 125 1.32 9.48 -3.15
N ALA A 126 1.19 9.13 -4.42
CA ALA A 126 1.60 9.98 -5.53
C ALA A 126 0.81 11.29 -5.57
N ALA A 127 -0.50 11.24 -5.32
CA ALA A 127 -1.35 12.43 -5.25
C ALA A 127 -0.94 13.36 -4.08
N VAL A 128 -0.64 12.81 -2.90
CA VAL A 128 -0.15 13.60 -1.76
C VAL A 128 1.20 14.25 -2.07
N LYS A 129 2.14 13.51 -2.65
CA LYS A 129 3.45 14.05 -3.07
C LYS A 129 3.31 15.16 -4.12
N ALA A 130 2.42 14.97 -5.09
CA ALA A 130 2.14 15.98 -6.11
C ALA A 130 1.55 17.26 -5.49
N GLY A 131 0.56 17.14 -4.60
CA GLY A 131 -0.01 18.27 -3.87
C GLY A 131 1.01 18.99 -2.99
N ARG A 132 1.88 18.23 -2.31
CA ARG A 132 2.99 18.76 -1.52
C ARG A 132 3.98 19.54 -2.37
N LYS A 133 4.41 18.98 -3.51
CA LYS A 133 5.29 19.64 -4.48
C LYS A 133 4.67 20.97 -4.95
N GLN A 134 3.41 20.95 -5.35
CA GLN A 134 2.70 22.16 -5.77
C GLN A 134 2.67 23.22 -4.67
N ALA A 135 2.37 22.83 -3.42
CA ALA A 135 2.35 23.76 -2.29
C ALA A 135 3.73 24.40 -2.01
N ILE A 136 4.82 23.65 -2.16
CA ILE A 136 6.19 24.18 -2.05
C ILE A 136 6.46 25.17 -3.18
N GLU A 137 6.11 24.82 -4.43
CA GLU A 137 6.30 25.68 -5.60
C GLU A 137 5.52 26.98 -5.48
N ASP A 138 4.26 26.92 -5.04
CA ASP A 138 3.40 28.11 -4.84
C ASP A 138 4.00 29.05 -3.78
N LYS A 139 4.50 28.49 -2.66
CA LYS A 139 5.16 29.30 -1.62
C LYS A 139 6.49 29.89 -2.10
N LEU A 140 7.27 29.18 -2.91
CA LEU A 140 8.49 29.71 -3.54
C LEU A 140 8.16 30.83 -4.56
N ILE A 141 7.12 30.67 -5.37
CA ILE A 141 6.63 31.70 -6.29
C ILE A 141 6.23 32.95 -5.51
N ALA A 142 5.49 32.80 -4.41
CA ALA A 142 5.08 33.91 -3.55
C ALA A 142 6.28 34.67 -2.94
N LEU A 143 7.42 34.02 -2.77
CA LEU A 143 8.68 34.61 -2.32
C LEU A 143 9.53 35.22 -3.45
N GLY A 144 9.05 35.20 -4.70
CA GLY A 144 9.76 35.78 -5.86
C GLY A 144 10.71 34.81 -6.58
N TRP A 145 10.57 33.49 -6.38
CA TRP A 145 11.40 32.47 -7.02
C TRP A 145 10.73 31.78 -8.22
N SER A 146 9.78 32.44 -8.90
CA SER A 146 8.97 31.83 -9.97
C SER A 146 9.78 31.27 -11.15
N GLU A 147 10.87 31.92 -11.55
CA GLU A 147 11.70 31.47 -12.66
C GLU A 147 12.64 30.31 -12.29
N ASP A 148 13.02 30.21 -11.01
CA ASP A 148 13.98 29.23 -10.54
C ASP A 148 13.32 27.95 -10.04
N SER A 149 12.09 28.04 -9.52
CA SER A 149 11.33 26.88 -9.05
C SER A 149 11.11 25.84 -10.15
N ALA A 150 10.91 26.26 -11.41
CA ALA A 150 10.78 25.35 -12.55
C ALA A 150 12.07 24.55 -12.85
N LYS A 151 13.24 25.08 -12.47
CA LYS A 151 14.56 24.51 -12.78
C LYS A 151 15.05 23.51 -11.73
N LEU A 152 14.42 23.52 -10.55
CA LEU A 152 14.77 22.65 -9.42
C LEU A 152 14.83 21.17 -9.77
N TYR A 153 13.87 20.69 -10.55
CA TYR A 153 13.79 19.28 -10.91
C TYR A 153 14.98 18.82 -11.78
N ILE A 154 15.55 19.74 -12.56
CA ILE A 154 16.67 19.44 -13.47
C ILE A 154 18.00 19.50 -12.72
N ALA A 155 18.12 20.40 -11.73
CA ALA A 155 19.35 20.63 -10.99
C ALA A 155 19.70 19.51 -9.97
N ASP A 156 18.71 18.70 -9.57
CA ASP A 156 18.85 17.66 -8.54
C ASP A 156 19.63 16.42 -9.04
N TYR A 157 19.72 16.21 -10.35
CA TYR A 157 20.50 15.12 -10.94
C TYR A 157 22.00 15.48 -10.99
N GLY A 158 22.72 15.15 -9.92
CA GLY A 158 24.20 15.10 -9.91
C GLY A 158 24.92 16.27 -9.23
N ARG A 159 24.20 17.20 -8.57
CA ARG A 159 24.85 18.24 -7.76
C ARG A 159 25.13 17.75 -6.34
N ARG A 160 26.30 18.12 -5.82
CA ARG A 160 26.66 17.99 -4.40
C ARG A 160 26.07 19.13 -3.57
N SER A 161 24.77 19.38 -3.72
CA SER A 161 24.10 20.26 -2.75
C SER A 161 24.06 19.54 -1.40
N ARG A 162 24.11 20.31 -0.31
CA ARG A 162 23.89 19.78 1.05
C ARG A 162 22.48 19.19 1.22
N PHE A 163 21.52 19.69 0.43
CA PHE A 163 20.12 19.31 0.46
C PHE A 163 19.63 18.98 -0.94
N SER A 164 18.86 17.90 -1.09
CA SER A 164 18.21 17.54 -2.34
C SER A 164 16.78 18.04 -2.36
N TYR A 165 16.33 18.63 -3.48
CA TYR A 165 14.93 19.06 -3.61
C TYR A 165 13.96 17.91 -3.36
N ARG A 166 14.36 16.69 -3.76
CA ARG A 166 13.62 15.45 -3.51
C ARG A 166 13.33 15.20 -2.03
N GLU A 167 14.23 15.53 -1.11
CA GLU A 167 14.03 15.29 0.33
C GLU A 167 12.83 16.07 0.87
N PHE A 168 12.56 17.26 0.30
CA PHE A 168 11.44 18.10 0.70
C PHE A 168 10.12 17.65 0.06
N VAL A 169 10.12 17.13 -1.17
CA VAL A 169 8.89 16.78 -1.90
C VAL A 169 8.48 15.30 -1.80
N ASP A 170 9.39 14.39 -1.46
CA ASP A 170 9.14 12.93 -1.49
C ASP A 170 8.42 12.39 -0.25
N LYS A 171 8.09 13.26 0.72
CA LYS A 171 7.29 12.92 1.91
C LYS A 171 5.84 12.62 1.55
N CYS A 172 5.27 11.56 2.12
CA CYS A 172 3.88 11.14 1.89
C CYS A 172 2.88 11.89 2.80
N GLU A 173 3.13 13.16 3.09
CA GLU A 173 2.34 13.99 4.01
C GLU A 173 2.13 15.37 3.40
N PRO A 174 0.93 15.98 3.55
CA PRO A 174 0.69 17.35 3.11
C PRO A 174 1.69 18.32 3.77
N LEU A 175 2.10 19.36 3.03
CA LEU A 175 2.96 20.41 3.59
C LEU A 175 2.18 21.20 4.64
N THR A 176 2.68 21.22 5.88
CA THR A 176 2.13 22.05 6.95
C THR A 176 2.84 23.40 7.03
N ASP A 177 2.24 24.41 7.64
CA ASP A 177 2.89 25.72 7.80
C ASP A 177 4.11 25.68 8.74
N ALA A 178 4.06 24.84 9.78
CA ALA A 178 5.19 24.63 10.68
C ALA A 178 6.36 23.96 9.95
N GLU A 179 6.09 22.90 9.18
CA GLU A 179 7.11 22.25 8.37
C GLU A 179 7.65 23.19 7.29
N TRP A 180 6.80 24.00 6.67
CA TRP A 180 7.24 25.03 5.74
C TRP A 180 8.24 25.99 6.38
N ALA A 181 7.94 26.51 7.58
CA ALA A 181 8.84 27.42 8.29
C ALA A 181 10.21 26.78 8.60
N GLU A 182 10.23 25.46 8.84
CA GLU A 182 11.46 24.68 9.04
C GLU A 182 12.27 24.52 7.75
N ILE A 183 11.64 24.12 6.64
CA ILE A 183 12.35 23.82 5.38
C ILE A 183 12.62 25.05 4.50
N GLN A 184 11.94 26.17 4.75
CA GLN A 184 12.04 27.37 3.93
C GLN A 184 13.47 27.90 3.80
N PRO A 185 14.29 28.01 4.87
CA PRO A 185 15.66 28.52 4.75
C PRO A 185 16.52 27.67 3.81
N ASP A 186 16.46 26.35 3.94
CA ASP A 186 17.23 25.41 3.12
C ASP A 186 16.80 25.46 1.65
N LEU A 187 15.49 25.58 1.39
CA LEU A 187 14.97 25.77 0.03
C LEU A 187 15.43 27.09 -0.60
N GLN A 188 15.48 28.19 0.18
CA GLN A 188 16.00 29.46 -0.30
C GLN A 188 17.50 29.41 -0.59
N GLU A 189 18.29 28.72 0.25
CA GLU A 189 19.73 28.48 -0.01
C GLU A 189 19.93 27.68 -1.30
N LEU A 190 19.11 26.64 -1.50
CA LEU A 190 19.11 25.86 -2.74
C LEU A 190 18.75 26.71 -3.96
N MET A 191 17.80 27.64 -3.84
CA MET A 191 17.40 28.54 -4.94
C MET A 191 18.54 29.49 -5.30
N ALA A 192 19.16 30.10 -4.29
CA ALA A 192 20.28 31.02 -4.46
C ALA A 192 21.46 30.31 -5.14
N THR A 193 21.79 29.10 -4.69
CA THR A 193 22.86 28.28 -5.29
C THR A 193 22.54 27.93 -6.74
N THR A 194 21.29 27.53 -7.02
CA THR A 194 20.85 27.19 -8.39
C THR A 194 20.97 28.38 -9.33
N ARG A 195 20.56 29.58 -8.88
CA ARG A 195 20.66 30.82 -9.64
C ARG A 195 22.11 31.23 -9.89
N ALA A 196 22.97 31.12 -8.87
CA ALA A 196 24.40 31.42 -8.99
C ALA A 196 25.10 30.51 -10.00
N ASP A 197 24.81 29.21 -9.95
CA ASP A 197 25.34 28.23 -10.90
C ASP A 197 24.86 28.49 -12.33
N ALA A 198 23.58 28.83 -12.52
CA ALA A 198 23.03 29.19 -13.82
C ALA A 198 23.73 30.43 -14.41
N ALA A 199 23.96 31.46 -13.58
CA ALA A 199 24.71 32.65 -13.98
C ALA A 199 26.17 32.32 -14.36
N SER A 200 26.83 31.44 -13.58
CA SER A 200 28.19 30.96 -13.87
C SER A 200 28.28 30.18 -15.18
N GLN A 201 27.30 29.31 -15.45
CA GLN A 201 27.22 28.56 -16.70
C GLN A 201 26.97 29.48 -17.90
N ALA A 202 26.06 30.45 -17.77
CA ALA A 202 25.79 31.42 -18.83
C ALA A 202 27.04 32.26 -19.17
N ALA A 203 27.76 32.76 -18.16
CA ALA A 203 29.00 33.50 -18.37
C ALA A 203 30.07 32.66 -19.09
N LYS A 204 30.24 31.39 -18.71
CA LYS A 204 31.16 30.47 -19.40
C LYS A 204 30.77 30.22 -20.85
N ALA A 205 29.47 30.07 -21.14
CA ALA A 205 28.98 29.86 -22.49
C ALA A 205 29.26 31.07 -23.40
N VAL A 206 29.10 32.29 -22.90
CA VAL A 206 29.46 33.53 -23.63
C VAL A 206 30.94 33.56 -23.97
N LEU A 207 31.82 33.30 -22.98
CA LEU A 207 33.27 33.28 -23.20
C LEU A 207 33.71 32.23 -24.24
N LEU A 208 33.04 31.07 -24.28
CA LEU A 208 33.30 30.04 -25.28
C LEU A 208 32.82 30.45 -26.68
N ALA A 209 31.65 31.10 -26.78
CA ALA A 209 31.12 31.60 -28.04
C ALA A 209 32.03 32.67 -28.66
N ASP A 210 32.50 33.64 -27.87
CA ASP A 210 33.39 34.70 -28.33
C ASP A 210 34.73 34.14 -28.84
N ARG A 211 35.26 33.11 -28.16
CA ARG A 211 36.49 32.44 -28.57
C ARG A 211 36.35 31.68 -29.90
N THR A 212 35.13 31.23 -30.23
CA THR A 212 34.88 30.46 -31.47
C THR A 212 34.74 31.38 -32.69
N GLN A 213 34.29 32.63 -32.51
CA GLN A 213 34.19 33.62 -33.60
C GLN A 213 35.52 34.28 -33.96
N ALA A 214 36.53 34.18 -33.07
CA ALA A 214 37.85 34.75 -33.28
C ALA A 214 38.82 33.82 -34.07
N ILE A 215 38.36 32.65 -34.51
CA ILE A 215 39.11 31.66 -35.30
C ILE A 215 38.55 31.64 -36.72
#